data_AF-A0A846TZ60-F1
#
_entry.id   AF-A0A846TZ60-F1
#
_cell.length_a   1.000
_cell.length_b   1.000
_cell.length_c   1.000
_cell.angle_alpha   90.00
_cell.angle_beta   90.00
_cell.angle_gamma   90.00
#
_symmetry.space_group_name_H-M   'P 1'
#
loop_
_entity.id
_entity.type
_entity.pdbx_description
1 polymer ?
#
loop_
_entity_poly.entity_id
_entity_poly.type
_entity_poly.pdbx_seq_one_letter_code
_entity_poly.pdbx_strand_id
1 'polypeptide(L)'
;YEFVLSERRADMVQRVRDCDEQFGLSRMVAGYAWEWRSRKDRQAYDIEIDDVRLRWNSTDTDWINSSNSLEEVGSIHTVQGYDLNYAGVIIGPDLRFDPSSEQLVVDRGSYRDAVGKRNNTMRGQITTDQDLLRYIANIYSVLLTRGMSGTYVYVCDPELRRWLAQFIPSVGGPHAPFTDY
;
A
#
# COMPACT_ATOMS: atom_id res chain seq x y z
N TYR A 1 -15.67 11.11 5.09
CA TYR A 1 -14.61 10.11 4.91
C TYR A 1 -14.68 9.59 3.49
N GLU A 2 -13.66 9.85 2.67
CA GLU A 2 -13.61 9.37 1.28
C GLU A 2 -12.87 8.03 1.23
N PHE A 3 -13.54 6.94 0.80
CA PHE A 3 -12.91 5.64 0.64
C PHE A 3 -13.15 5.12 -0.77
N VAL A 4 -12.09 5.08 -1.59
CA VAL A 4 -12.21 4.97 -3.03
C VAL A 4 -11.20 4.00 -3.62
N LEU A 5 -11.66 3.15 -4.53
CA LEU A 5 -10.82 2.29 -5.36
C LEU A 5 -10.41 3.05 -6.63
N SER A 6 -9.11 3.17 -6.84
CA SER A 6 -8.50 3.83 -8.00
C SER A 6 -8.23 2.83 -9.11
N GLU A 7 -8.73 3.11 -10.32
CA GLU A 7 -8.49 2.27 -11.50
C GLU A 7 -7.05 2.38 -12.01
N ARG A 8 -6.52 3.60 -11.98
CA ARG A 8 -5.16 3.95 -12.42
C ARG A 8 -4.36 4.46 -11.23
N ARG A 9 -3.19 3.88 -11.02
CA ARG A 9 -2.26 4.33 -9.99
C ARG A 9 -1.77 5.77 -10.21
N ALA A 10 -1.60 6.21 -11.46
CA ALA A 10 -1.14 7.55 -11.78
C ALA A 10 -2.12 8.60 -11.25
N ASP A 11 -3.42 8.31 -11.41
CA ASP A 11 -4.51 9.14 -10.91
C ASP A 11 -4.49 9.17 -9.38
N MET A 12 -4.26 8.02 -8.72
CA MET A 12 -4.13 7.95 -7.26
C MET A 12 -2.92 8.75 -6.73
N VAL A 13 -1.75 8.64 -7.38
CA VAL A 13 -0.55 9.40 -7.00
C VAL A 13 -0.80 10.90 -7.13
N GLN A 14 -1.41 11.32 -8.25
CA GLN A 14 -1.75 12.73 -8.43
C GLN A 14 -2.76 13.20 -7.39
N ARG A 15 -3.80 12.41 -7.11
CA ARG A 15 -4.82 12.72 -6.11
C ARG A 15 -4.21 12.94 -4.71
N VAL A 16 -3.29 12.07 -4.30
CA VAL A 16 -2.60 12.22 -3.01
C VAL A 16 -1.74 13.48 -2.96
N ARG A 17 -1.10 13.88 -4.07
CA ARG A 17 -0.38 15.16 -4.16
C ARG A 17 -1.32 16.36 -4.04
N ASP A 18 -2.45 16.31 -4.73
CA ASP A 18 -3.46 17.38 -4.66
C ASP A 18 -4.00 17.49 -3.22
N CYS A 19 -4.25 16.36 -2.55
CA CYS A 19 -4.63 16.34 -1.13
C CYS A 19 -3.52 16.88 -0.22
N ASP A 20 -2.25 16.61 -0.50
CA ASP A 20 -1.16 17.14 0.31
C ASP A 20 -1.01 18.65 0.14
N GLU A 21 -1.19 19.17 -1.09
CA GLU A 21 -1.18 20.61 -1.34
C GLU A 21 -2.33 21.32 -0.62
N GLN A 22 -3.52 20.72 -0.59
CA GLN A 22 -4.71 21.33 0.00
C GLN A 22 -4.82 21.14 1.52
N PHE A 23 -4.49 19.95 2.02
CA PHE A 23 -4.75 19.53 3.39
C PHE A 23 -3.47 19.18 4.17
N GLY A 24 -2.33 19.01 3.50
CA GLY A 24 -1.09 18.51 4.11
C GLY A 24 -1.21 17.06 4.60
N LEU A 25 -0.09 16.51 5.08
CA LEU A 25 0.02 15.17 5.68
C LEU A 25 -0.71 14.07 4.88
N SER A 26 -0.59 14.12 3.55
CA SER A 26 -1.16 13.11 2.66
C SER A 26 -0.03 12.29 2.03
N ARG A 27 -0.02 10.96 2.22
CA ARG A 27 1.13 10.13 1.86
C ARG A 27 0.74 8.83 1.17
N MET A 28 1.62 8.40 0.27
CA MET A 28 1.59 7.08 -0.34
C MET A 28 2.18 6.03 0.62
N VAL A 29 1.51 4.90 0.77
CA VAL A 29 1.97 3.76 1.57
C VAL A 29 1.67 2.44 0.87
N ALA A 30 2.44 1.40 1.19
CA ALA A 30 2.25 0.07 0.60
C ALA A 30 2.69 -1.08 1.52
N GLY A 31 2.17 -2.28 1.25
CA GLY A 31 2.66 -3.52 1.85
C GLY A 31 4.01 -3.93 1.27
N TYR A 32 4.78 -4.75 1.98
CA TYR A 32 6.12 -5.19 1.58
C TYR A 32 6.10 -6.19 0.40
N ALA A 33 5.65 -5.75 -0.78
CA ALA A 33 5.49 -6.61 -1.95
C ALA A 33 6.58 -6.41 -3.03
N TRP A 34 7.55 -5.52 -2.80
CA TRP A 34 8.62 -5.19 -3.74
C TRP A 34 9.99 -5.17 -3.07
N GLU A 35 11.03 -5.43 -3.88
CA GLU A 35 12.41 -5.35 -3.43
C GLU A 35 12.80 -3.90 -3.17
N TRP A 36 13.64 -3.69 -2.15
CA TRP A 36 14.13 -2.37 -1.77
C TRP A 36 15.51 -2.11 -2.40
N ARG A 37 15.51 -1.88 -3.70
CA ARG A 37 16.70 -1.61 -4.53
C ARG A 37 17.32 -0.25 -4.17
N SER A 38 16.49 0.75 -3.91
CA SER A 38 16.89 2.13 -3.62
C SER A 38 17.74 2.26 -2.35
N ARG A 39 17.66 1.28 -1.45
CA ARG A 39 18.47 1.18 -0.23
C ARG A 39 19.96 0.95 -0.52
N LYS A 40 20.29 0.35 -1.68
CA LYS A 40 21.67 0.14 -2.12
C LYS A 40 22.08 1.13 -3.21
N ASP A 41 21.15 1.51 -4.08
CA ASP A 41 21.36 2.48 -5.15
C ASP A 41 20.26 3.54 -5.13
N ARG A 42 20.58 4.75 -4.66
CA ARG A 42 19.57 5.82 -4.49
C ARG A 42 18.89 6.27 -5.80
N GLN A 43 19.45 5.91 -6.96
CA GLN A 43 18.87 6.19 -8.28
C GLN A 43 17.91 5.10 -8.75
N ALA A 44 17.89 3.94 -8.10
CA ALA A 44 16.98 2.85 -8.44
C ALA A 44 15.55 3.14 -7.97
N TYR A 45 14.59 2.61 -8.72
CA TYR A 45 13.19 2.53 -8.33
C TYR A 45 12.88 1.16 -7.72
N ASP A 46 11.95 1.12 -6.78
CA ASP A 46 11.59 -0.08 -6.02
C ASP A 46 10.28 -0.69 -6.51
N ILE A 47 9.28 0.17 -6.67
CA ILE A 47 7.91 -0.20 -7.03
C ILE A 47 7.69 0.27 -8.46
N GLU A 48 7.66 -0.69 -9.39
CA GLU A 48 7.37 -0.44 -10.80
C GLU A 48 6.06 -1.16 -11.13
N ILE A 49 5.03 -0.38 -11.40
CA ILE A 49 3.71 -0.86 -11.83
C ILE A 49 3.41 -0.03 -13.08
N ASP A 50 3.10 -0.68 -14.21
CA ASP A 50 3.20 -0.16 -15.58
C ASP A 50 4.05 1.12 -15.81
N ASP A 51 3.44 2.31 -15.88
CA ASP A 51 4.08 3.61 -16.18
C ASP A 51 4.50 4.44 -14.94
N VAL A 52 4.25 3.95 -13.73
CA VAL A 52 4.63 4.65 -12.50
C VAL A 52 5.76 3.92 -11.80
N ARG A 53 6.77 4.69 -11.43
CA ARG A 53 7.94 4.22 -10.69
C ARG A 53 8.05 4.99 -9.39
N LEU A 54 8.06 4.26 -8.28
CA LEU A 54 8.14 4.83 -6.94
C LEU A 54 9.33 4.23 -6.19
N ARG A 55 9.78 4.97 -5.18
CA ARG A 55 10.80 4.50 -4.22
C ARG A 55 10.16 4.33 -2.86
N TRP A 56 10.63 3.34 -2.13
CA TRP A 56 10.38 3.24 -0.69
C TRP A 56 11.00 4.42 0.06
N ASN A 57 10.58 4.59 1.31
CA ASN A 57 11.10 5.60 2.23
C ASN A 57 12.65 5.62 2.27
N SER A 58 13.26 6.80 2.27
CA SER A 58 14.73 6.91 2.34
C SER A 58 15.30 6.92 3.76
N THR A 59 14.43 7.08 4.77
CA THR A 59 14.75 7.03 6.20
C THR A 59 13.73 6.16 6.93
N ASP A 60 14.18 5.42 7.94
CA ASP A 60 13.30 4.58 8.78
C ASP A 60 12.66 5.41 9.92
N THR A 61 13.28 6.52 10.32
CA THR A 61 12.81 7.39 11.41
C THR A 61 12.25 8.68 10.87
N ASP A 62 11.09 9.10 11.39
CA ASP A 62 10.41 10.37 11.10
C ASP A 62 10.23 10.65 9.59
N TRP A 63 10.06 9.58 8.81
CA TRP A 63 9.95 9.66 7.36
C TRP A 63 8.82 10.59 6.92
N ILE A 64 7.67 10.57 7.59
CA ILE A 64 6.49 11.38 7.23
C ILE A 64 6.80 12.89 7.17
N ASN A 65 7.70 13.37 8.03
CA ASN A 65 8.10 14.77 8.10
C ASN A 65 9.30 15.10 7.21
N SER A 66 9.89 14.10 6.54
CA SER A 66 10.99 14.33 5.60
C SER A 66 10.51 15.06 4.34
N SER A 67 11.38 15.90 3.77
CA SER A 67 11.08 16.69 2.57
C SER A 67 10.71 15.86 1.34
N ASN A 68 11.15 14.61 1.29
CA ASN A 68 10.97 13.73 0.13
C ASN A 68 9.79 12.75 0.31
N SER A 69 9.13 12.76 1.47
CA SER A 69 8.10 11.77 1.81
C SER A 69 6.89 11.76 0.88
N LEU A 70 6.56 12.88 0.24
CA LEU A 70 5.51 12.95 -0.76
C LEU A 70 5.87 12.17 -2.05
N GLU A 71 7.17 12.07 -2.35
CA GLU A 71 7.72 11.42 -3.55
C GLU A 71 8.18 9.97 -3.29
N GLU A 72 7.98 9.50 -2.06
CA GLU A 72 8.35 8.17 -1.58
C GLU A 72 7.10 7.42 -1.10
N VAL A 73 7.25 6.12 -0.91
CA VAL A 73 6.20 5.24 -0.39
C VAL A 73 6.61 4.75 0.99
N GLY A 74 5.74 4.97 1.96
CA GLY A 74 5.93 4.48 3.31
C GLY A 74 5.56 3.01 3.43
N SER A 75 6.22 2.32 4.35
CA SER A 75 5.80 0.99 4.79
C SER A 75 4.99 1.07 6.07
N ILE A 76 4.44 -0.06 6.53
CA ILE A 76 3.81 -0.15 7.85
C ILE A 76 4.74 0.32 8.98
N HIS A 77 6.06 0.10 8.87
CA HIS A 77 7.01 0.47 9.92
C HIS A 77 7.26 1.98 10.01
N THR A 78 7.12 2.71 8.90
CA THR A 78 7.35 4.17 8.88
C THR A 78 6.10 5.00 9.09
N VAL A 79 4.92 4.41 8.88
CA VAL A 79 3.62 5.06 9.13
C VAL A 79 3.05 4.75 10.53
N GLN A 80 3.59 3.74 11.22
CA GLN A 80 3.07 3.32 12.52
C GLN A 80 3.11 4.47 13.54
N GLY A 81 1.96 4.77 14.13
CA GLY A 81 1.82 5.82 15.14
C GLY A 81 1.48 7.20 14.58
N TYR A 82 1.32 7.33 13.25
CA TYR A 82 0.81 8.53 12.62
C TYR A 82 -0.57 8.26 12.00
N ASP A 83 -1.41 9.29 12.07
CA ASP A 83 -2.64 9.38 11.29
C ASP A 83 -2.41 10.43 10.20
N LEU A 84 -2.78 10.10 8.97
CA LEU A 84 -2.63 10.92 7.78
C LEU A 84 -3.96 11.63 7.49
N ASN A 85 -3.94 12.81 6.87
CA ASN A 85 -5.19 13.40 6.38
C ASN A 85 -5.76 12.53 5.26
N TYR A 86 -4.92 12.20 4.27
CA TYR A 86 -5.24 11.22 3.25
C TYR A 86 -4.14 10.16 3.10
N ALA A 87 -4.54 8.91 2.89
CA ALA A 87 -3.62 7.82 2.58
C ALA A 87 -3.86 7.30 1.16
N GLY A 88 -2.79 7.15 0.37
CA GLY A 88 -2.82 6.36 -0.86
C GLY A 88 -2.22 4.98 -0.61
N VAL A 89 -3.05 3.95 -0.55
CA VAL A 89 -2.62 2.59 -0.21
C VAL A 89 -2.49 1.73 -1.48
N ILE A 90 -1.28 1.28 -1.75
CA ILE A 90 -1.01 0.29 -2.81
C ILE A 90 -1.04 -1.11 -2.19
N ILE A 91 -2.04 -1.90 -2.56
CA ILE A 91 -2.09 -3.34 -2.30
C ILE A 91 -1.28 -4.05 -3.40
N GLY A 92 -0.16 -4.62 -2.98
CA GLY A 92 0.81 -5.26 -3.84
C GLY A 92 0.43 -6.66 -4.32
N PRO A 93 1.27 -7.27 -5.17
CA PRO A 93 1.03 -8.60 -5.72
C PRO A 93 1.18 -9.75 -4.71
N ASP A 94 1.53 -9.45 -3.46
CA ASP A 94 1.65 -10.38 -2.34
C ASP A 94 0.29 -10.82 -1.76
N LEU A 95 -0.78 -10.05 -2.00
CA LEU A 95 -2.16 -10.41 -1.69
C LEU A 95 -2.99 -10.52 -2.97
N ARG A 96 -3.73 -11.62 -3.12
CA ARG A 96 -4.56 -11.90 -4.30
C ARG A 96 -5.90 -12.48 -3.88
N PHE A 97 -6.83 -12.54 -4.83
CA PHE A 97 -8.09 -13.25 -4.67
C PHE A 97 -8.14 -14.44 -5.63
N ASP A 98 -8.45 -15.62 -5.09
CA ASP A 98 -8.70 -16.81 -5.90
C ASP A 98 -10.21 -16.97 -6.13
N PRO A 99 -10.71 -16.74 -7.35
CA PRO A 99 -12.14 -16.85 -7.65
C PRO A 99 -12.66 -18.29 -7.62
N SER A 100 -11.79 -19.30 -7.68
CA SER A 100 -12.22 -20.70 -7.64
C SER A 100 -12.55 -21.19 -6.23
N SER A 101 -11.83 -20.69 -5.23
CA SER A 101 -12.04 -20.99 -3.81
C SER A 101 -12.76 -19.86 -3.06
N GLU A 102 -13.01 -18.73 -3.72
CA GLU A 102 -13.58 -17.50 -3.16
C GLU A 102 -12.82 -16.99 -1.93
N GLN A 103 -11.49 -17.12 -1.94
CA GLN A 103 -10.64 -16.80 -0.79
C GLN A 103 -9.50 -15.85 -1.16
N LEU A 104 -9.07 -15.07 -0.17
CA LEU A 104 -7.81 -14.36 -0.24
C LEU A 104 -6.66 -15.36 -0.15
N VAL A 105 -5.67 -15.19 -1.01
CA VAL A 105 -4.47 -16.02 -1.04
C VAL A 105 -3.23 -15.13 -1.06
N VAL A 106 -2.13 -15.67 -0.55
CA VAL A 106 -0.84 -14.96 -0.54
C VAL A 106 0.06 -15.43 -1.66
N ASP A 107 0.76 -14.50 -2.28
CA ASP A 107 1.93 -14.83 -3.09
C ASP A 107 3.21 -14.64 -2.26
N ARG A 108 3.69 -15.76 -1.70
CA ARG A 108 4.99 -15.83 -1.03
C ARG A 108 6.13 -15.29 -1.88
N GLY A 109 6.06 -15.49 -3.19
CA GLY A 109 7.07 -15.05 -4.14
C GLY A 109 7.15 -13.54 -4.22
N SER A 110 6.08 -12.81 -3.91
CA SER A 110 6.00 -11.36 -3.95
C SER A 110 6.15 -10.70 -2.59
N TYR A 111 5.85 -11.37 -1.48
CA TYR A 111 6.13 -10.81 -0.15
C TYR A 111 7.65 -10.64 0.05
N ARG A 112 8.15 -9.48 0.50
CA ARG A 112 9.60 -9.15 0.58
C ARG A 112 10.09 -8.80 1.97
N ASP A 113 9.22 -8.76 2.97
CA ASP A 113 9.67 -8.64 4.36
C ASP A 113 10.23 -9.97 4.87
N ALA A 114 11.56 -9.99 4.99
CA ALA A 114 12.31 -11.13 5.47
C ALA A 114 12.00 -11.48 6.93
N VAL A 115 11.62 -10.51 7.77
CA VAL A 115 11.29 -10.75 9.19
C VAL A 115 9.94 -11.44 9.29
N GLY A 116 8.92 -10.96 8.58
CA GLY A 116 7.60 -11.61 8.51
C GLY A 116 7.63 -13.03 7.95
N LYS A 117 8.61 -13.36 7.10
CA LYS A 117 8.80 -14.72 6.57
C LYS A 117 9.59 -15.66 7.49
N ARG A 118 10.25 -15.16 8.54
CA ARG A 118 11.13 -16.01 9.34
C ARG A 118 10.31 -17.08 10.06
N ASN A 119 10.69 -18.33 9.81
CA ASN A 119 10.28 -19.44 10.66
C ASN A 119 10.77 -19.15 12.08
N ASN A 120 9.92 -19.39 13.08
CA ASN A 120 10.36 -19.40 14.46
C ASN A 120 11.01 -20.76 14.75
N THR A 121 12.25 -20.89 14.29
CA THR A 121 13.05 -22.12 14.41
C THR A 121 13.32 -22.50 15.87
N MET A 122 13.37 -21.52 16.78
CA MET A 122 13.48 -21.77 18.22
C MET A 122 12.26 -22.48 18.82
N ARG A 123 11.09 -22.35 18.20
CA ARG A 123 9.85 -23.05 18.62
C ARG A 123 9.43 -24.18 17.67
N GLY A 124 10.26 -24.51 16.69
CA GLY A 124 9.94 -25.51 15.66
C GLY A 124 8.74 -25.15 14.77
N GLN A 125 8.37 -23.88 14.69
CA GLN A 125 7.21 -23.42 13.91
C GLN A 125 7.63 -22.97 12.52
N ILE A 126 7.10 -23.66 11.51
CA ILE A 126 7.19 -23.26 10.11
C ILE A 126 6.05 -22.27 9.86
N THR A 127 6.37 -21.10 9.30
CA THR A 127 5.36 -20.12 8.91
C THR A 127 4.57 -20.68 7.74
N THR A 128 3.25 -20.84 7.89
CA THR A 128 2.34 -21.34 6.85
C THR A 128 1.79 -20.21 5.98
N ASP A 129 1.13 -20.55 4.87
CA ASP A 129 0.46 -19.55 4.01
C ASP A 129 -0.70 -18.86 4.73
N GLN A 130 -1.38 -19.58 5.63
CA GLN A 130 -2.41 -18.99 6.46
C GLN A 130 -1.84 -17.99 7.48
N ASP A 131 -0.66 -18.28 8.04
CA ASP A 131 0.03 -17.33 8.94
C ASP A 131 0.44 -16.06 8.18
N LEU A 132 1.02 -16.23 6.98
CA LEU A 132 1.37 -15.11 6.11
C LEU A 132 0.15 -14.31 5.68
N LEU A 133 -0.96 -14.99 5.34
CA LEU A 133 -2.20 -14.31 4.96
C LEU A 133 -2.71 -13.43 6.10
N ARG A 134 -2.77 -13.96 7.33
CA ARG A 134 -3.16 -13.15 8.49
C ARG A 134 -2.21 -11.97 8.70
N TYR A 135 -0.91 -12.17 8.53
CA TYR A 135 0.06 -11.10 8.70
C TYR A 135 -0.07 -10.01 7.64
N ILE A 136 -0.13 -10.38 6.36
CA ILE A 136 -0.27 -9.46 5.22
C ILE A 136 -1.63 -8.74 5.29
N ALA A 137 -2.72 -9.45 5.60
CA ALA A 137 -4.03 -8.83 5.78
C ALA A 137 -4.04 -7.81 6.94
N ASN A 138 -3.34 -8.10 8.05
CA ASN A 138 -3.18 -7.15 9.15
C ASN A 138 -2.36 -5.92 8.73
N ILE A 139 -1.30 -6.10 7.91
CA ILE A 139 -0.54 -4.98 7.37
C ILE A 139 -1.47 -4.05 6.59
N TYR A 140 -2.20 -4.59 5.62
CA TYR A 140 -3.10 -3.78 4.80
C TYR A 140 -4.24 -3.17 5.63
N SER A 141 -4.81 -3.89 6.59
CA SER A 141 -5.83 -3.34 7.51
C SER A 141 -5.31 -2.12 8.28
N VAL A 142 -4.05 -2.17 8.74
CA VAL A 142 -3.42 -1.04 9.42
C VAL A 142 -3.19 0.13 8.47
N LEU A 143 -2.73 -0.12 7.23
CA LEU A 143 -2.49 0.93 6.24
C LEU A 143 -3.79 1.61 5.79
N LEU A 144 -4.83 0.82 5.51
CA LEU A 144 -6.14 1.29 5.04
C LEU A 144 -6.85 2.19 6.07
N THR A 145 -6.51 2.05 7.35
CA THR A 145 -7.09 2.84 8.45
C THR A 145 -6.24 4.04 8.87
N ARG A 146 -5.13 4.35 8.17
CA ARG A 146 -4.26 5.51 8.50
C ARG A 146 -4.85 6.86 8.05
N GLY A 147 -5.64 6.89 6.98
CA GLY A 147 -6.26 8.13 6.51
C GLY A 147 -7.43 8.52 7.41
N MET A 148 -7.47 9.77 7.89
CA MET A 148 -8.53 10.33 8.74
C MET A 148 -9.65 10.97 7.91
N SER A 149 -9.31 11.64 6.82
CA SER A 149 -10.27 12.27 5.91
C SER A 149 -10.61 11.37 4.74
N GLY A 150 -9.64 10.58 4.27
CA GLY A 150 -9.90 9.55 3.27
C GLY A 150 -8.73 8.62 2.98
N THR A 151 -9.04 7.52 2.32
CA THR A 151 -8.07 6.53 1.85
C THR A 151 -8.39 6.15 0.40
N TYR A 152 -7.42 6.35 -0.48
CA TYR A 152 -7.45 5.90 -1.87
C TYR A 152 -6.71 4.57 -1.96
N VAL A 153 -7.30 3.60 -2.65
CA VAL A 153 -6.77 2.24 -2.73
C VAL A 153 -6.47 1.89 -4.18
N TYR A 154 -5.28 1.35 -4.44
CA TYR A 154 -4.95 0.72 -5.73
C TYR A 154 -4.53 -0.73 -5.48
N VAL A 155 -5.04 -1.65 -6.32
CA VAL A 155 -4.84 -3.09 -6.14
C VAL A 155 -4.14 -3.66 -7.36
N CYS A 156 -2.99 -4.31 -7.18
CA CYS A 156 -2.23 -4.87 -8.29
C CYS A 156 -2.89 -6.10 -8.93
N ASP A 157 -3.47 -6.98 -8.12
CA ASP A 157 -4.12 -8.19 -8.61
C ASP A 157 -5.51 -7.87 -9.21
N PRO A 158 -5.77 -8.20 -10.49
CA PRO A 158 -7.03 -7.85 -11.14
C PRO A 158 -8.27 -8.54 -10.53
N GLU A 159 -8.12 -9.77 -10.05
CA GLU A 159 -9.23 -10.53 -9.44
C GLU A 159 -9.59 -9.94 -8.08
N LEU A 160 -8.58 -9.63 -7.26
CA LEU A 160 -8.76 -8.93 -5.99
C LEU A 160 -9.37 -7.55 -6.19
N ARG A 161 -8.94 -6.81 -7.21
CA ARG A 161 -9.52 -5.51 -7.55
C ARG A 161 -11.00 -5.64 -7.89
N ARG A 162 -11.36 -6.60 -8.75
CA ARG A 162 -12.76 -6.84 -9.13
C ARG A 162 -13.61 -7.26 -7.94
N TRP A 163 -13.04 -8.08 -7.04
CA TRP A 163 -13.70 -8.48 -5.81
C TRP A 163 -13.94 -7.27 -4.88
N LEU A 164 -12.92 -6.44 -4.64
CA LEU A 164 -13.03 -5.25 -3.79
C LEU A 164 -13.95 -4.16 -4.37
N ALA A 165 -14.04 -4.03 -5.68
CA ALA A 165 -14.95 -3.08 -6.35
C ALA A 165 -16.44 -3.32 -6.03
N GLN A 166 -16.80 -4.50 -5.51
CA GLN A 166 -18.15 -4.77 -5.03
C GLN A 166 -18.46 -4.08 -3.69
N PHE A 167 -17.43 -3.68 -2.95
CA PHE A 167 -17.52 -3.10 -1.61
C PHE A 167 -17.01 -1.65 -1.54
N ILE A 168 -16.13 -1.26 -2.46
CA ILE A 168 -15.48 0.05 -2.48
C ILE A 168 -15.91 0.79 -3.75
N PRO A 169 -16.48 2.01 -3.63
CA PRO A 169 -16.77 2.85 -4.78
C PRO A 169 -15.52 3.09 -5.61
N SER A 170 -15.61 2.93 -6.93
CA SER A 170 -14.53 3.26 -7.85
C SER A 170 -14.68 4.69 -8.38
N VAL A 171 -13.56 5.38 -8.54
CA VAL A 171 -13.52 6.71 -9.19
C VAL A 171 -12.66 6.62 -10.44
N GLY A 172 -13.24 7.00 -11.58
CA GLY A 172 -12.54 7.11 -12.85
C GLY A 172 -12.01 8.52 -13.07
N GLY A 173 -10.69 8.68 -13.00
CA GLY A 173 -9.99 9.87 -13.49
C GLY A 173 -9.49 10.85 -12.41
N PRO A 174 -8.48 11.67 -12.75
CA PRO A 174 -7.78 12.56 -11.81
C PRO A 174 -8.59 13.80 -11.35
N HIS A 175 -9.80 14.01 -11.86
CA HIS A 175 -10.57 15.26 -11.66
C HIS A 175 -11.99 15.07 -11.12
N ALA A 176 -12.32 13.91 -10.53
CA ALA A 176 -13.57 13.85 -9.77
C ALA A 176 -13.51 14.90 -8.65
N PRO A 177 -14.46 15.85 -8.55
CA PRO A 177 -14.44 16.84 -7.48
C PRO A 177 -14.37 16.12 -6.12
N PHE A 178 -13.65 16.70 -5.15
CA PHE A 178 -13.77 16.23 -3.76
C PHE A 178 -15.26 16.24 -3.41
N THR A 179 -15.82 15.08 -3.11
CA THR A 179 -17.22 15.01 -2.70
C THR A 179 -17.34 15.72 -1.36
N ASP A 180 -17.93 16.93 -1.39
CA ASP A 180 -18.43 17.61 -0.20
C ASP A 180 -19.53 16.73 0.42
N TYR A 181 -19.17 15.96 1.44
CA TYR A 181 -20.12 15.35 2.37
C TYR A 181 -20.12 16.15 3.67
#